data_AF-X1ET71-F1
#
_entry.id   AF-X1ET71-F1
#
_cell.length_a   1.000
_cell.length_b   1.000
_cell.length_c   1.000
_cell.angle_alpha   90.00
_cell.angle_beta   90.00
_cell.angle_gamma   90.00
#
_symmetry.space_group_name_H-M   'P 1'
#
loop_
_entity.id
_entity.type
_entity.pdbx_description
1 polymer ?
#
loop_
_entity_poly.entity_id
_entity_poly.type
_entity_poly.pdbx_seq_one_letter_code
_entity_poly.pdbx_strand_id
1 'polypeptide(L)' 'MAKVKVCLDTGCTKYILMDDGRCVETPLGKCKTKSWSDEEHAQWRTIVRETTEAVKVNIPVFQDVKVGDDIKL' A
#
# COMPACT_ATOMS: atom_id res chain seq x y z
N MET A 1 -13.25 -7.84 7.30
CA MET A 1 -12.42 -6.75 7.86
C MET A 1 -11.02 -7.30 7.85
N ALA A 2 -10.12 -6.63 7.15
CA ALA A 2 -8.78 -7.13 6.89
C ALA A 2 -7.76 -6.16 7.48
N LYS A 3 -6.63 -6.68 7.94
CA LYS A 3 -5.62 -5.86 8.62
C LYS A 3 -4.54 -5.42 7.65
N VAL A 4 -4.09 -4.19 7.79
CA VAL A 4 -2.99 -3.66 7.01
C VAL A 4 -1.71 -4.37 7.41
N LYS A 5 -1.13 -5.09 6.45
CA LYS A 5 0.11 -5.83 6.61
C LYS A 5 1.31 -5.00 6.16
N VAL A 6 1.20 -4.31 5.03
CA VAL A 6 2.24 -3.43 4.49
C VAL A 6 1.62 -2.15 4.01
N CYS A 7 2.25 -1.01 4.32
CA CYS A 7 1.94 0.28 3.75
C CYS A 7 3.22 0.86 3.14
N LEU A 8 3.23 1.13 1.83
CA LEU A 8 4.39 1.65 1.11
C LEU A 8 4.00 2.84 0.24
N ASP A 9 4.63 3.98 0.53
CA ASP A 9 4.49 5.22 -0.25
C ASP A 9 5.67 5.37 -1.21
N THR A 10 5.37 5.44 -2.51
CA THR A 10 6.38 5.59 -3.56
C THR A 10 5.89 6.43 -4.72
N GLY A 11 6.70 7.42 -5.12
CA GLY A 11 6.40 8.32 -6.22
C GLY A 11 5.11 9.11 -5.98
N CYS A 12 4.04 8.71 -6.68
CA CYS A 12 2.71 9.30 -6.60
C CYS A 12 1.66 8.33 -6.03
N THR A 13 2.06 7.15 -5.56
CA THR A 13 1.15 6.05 -5.21
C THR A 13 1.46 5.52 -3.81
N LYS A 14 0.40 5.23 -3.05
CA LYS A 14 0.44 4.45 -1.83
C LYS A 14 -0.11 3.05 -2.13
N TYR A 15 0.63 2.04 -1.69
CA TYR A 15 0.25 0.64 -1.74
C TYR A 15 -0.09 0.16 -0.33
N ILE A 16 -1.26 -0.45 -0.18
CA ILE A 16 -1.74 -0.97 1.10
C ILE A 16 -2.08 -2.45 0.91
N LEU A 17 -1.16 -3.32 1.31
CA LEU A 17 -1.40 -4.76 1.32
C LEU A 17 -2.08 -5.15 2.63
N MET A 18 -3.18 -5.90 2.53
CA MET A 18 -3.86 -6.49 3.67
C MET A 18 -3.45 -7.96 3.89
N ASP A 19 -3.70 -8.46 5.09
CA ASP A 19 -3.41 -9.83 5.49
C ASP A 19 -4.18 -10.90 4.71
N ASP A 20 -5.30 -10.54 4.09
CA ASP A 20 -6.09 -11.40 3.21
C ASP A 20 -5.63 -11.41 1.73
N GLY A 21 -4.52 -10.73 1.42
CA GLY A 21 -3.91 -10.72 0.08
C GLY A 21 -4.46 -9.65 -0.86
N ARG A 22 -5.49 -8.88 -0.46
CA ARG A 22 -5.92 -7.72 -1.24
C ARG A 22 -4.91 -6.58 -1.11
N CYS A 23 -4.64 -5.88 -2.20
CA CYS A 23 -3.76 -4.71 -2.23
C CYS A 23 -4.50 -3.51 -2.83
N VAL A 24 -4.53 -2.39 -2.11
CA VAL A 24 -5.08 -1.12 -2.61
C VAL A 24 -3.96 -0.27 -3.18
N GLU A 25 -4.12 0.15 -4.43
CA GLU A 25 -3.29 1.15 -5.08
C GLU A 25 -4.06 2.47 -5.13
N THR A 26 -3.64 3.45 -4.33
CA THR A 26 -4.29 4.77 -4.27
C THR A 26 -3.28 5.87 -4.55
N PRO A 27 -3.65 6.94 -5.28
CA PRO A 27 -2.78 8.09 -5.45
C PRO A 27 -2.51 8.78 -4.11
N LEU A 28 -1.31 9.33 -3.97
CA LEU A 28 -0.92 10.24 -2.91
C LEU A 28 -1.42 11.65 -3.23
N GLY A 29 -1.74 12.44 -2.20
CA GLY A 29 -2.10 13.85 -2.38
C GLY A 29 -0.97 14.73 -2.95
N LYS A 30 0.28 14.27 -2.86
CA LYS A 30 1.47 14.92 -3.44
C LYS A 30 2.46 13.88 -3.93
N CYS A 31 3.04 14.12 -5.10
CA CYS A 31 4.13 13.31 -5.63
C CYS A 31 5.47 13.76 -5.07
N LYS A 32 6.37 12.79 -4.80
CA LYS A 32 7.75 13.07 -4.45
C LYS A 32 8.69 12.06 -5.10
N THR A 33 9.77 12.55 -5.70
CA THR A 33 10.88 11.70 -6.12
C THR A 33 11.51 11.06 -4.89
N LYS A 34 11.65 9.74 -4.94
CA LYS A 34 12.12 8.94 -3.81
C LYS A 34 12.99 7.80 -4.33
N SER A 35 14.19 7.68 -3.78
CA SER A 35 14.99 6.46 -3.86
C SER A 35 14.54 5.52 -2.76
N TRP A 36 14.45 4.23 -3.05
CA TRP A 36 13.99 3.26 -2.06
C TRP A 36 15.13 2.83 -1.13
N SER A 37 14.81 2.66 0.15
CA SER A 37 15.67 1.95 1.09
C SER A 37 15.58 0.43 0.89
N ASP A 38 16.50 -0.33 1.50
CA ASP A 38 16.43 -1.80 1.49
C ASP A 38 15.14 -2.34 2.12
N GLU A 39 14.63 -1.64 3.15
CA GLU A 39 13.36 -1.97 3.78
C GLU A 39 12.19 -1.77 2.81
N GLU A 40 12.18 -0.66 2.06
CA GLU A 40 11.13 -0.38 1.07
C GLU A 40 11.20 -1.36 -0.10
N HIS A 41 12.40 -1.77 -0.52
CA HIS A 41 12.58 -2.87 -1.46
C HIS A 41 12.05 -4.21 -0.92
N ALA A 42 12.21 -4.49 0.37
CA ALA A 42 11.63 -5.67 1.00
C ALA A 42 10.10 -5.61 1.07
N GLN A 43 9.54 -4.45 1.46
CA GLN A 43 8.10 -4.20 1.48
C GLN A 43 7.49 -4.37 0.08
N TRP A 44 8.12 -3.82 -0.95
CA TRP A 44 7.67 -4.00 -2.34
C TRP A 44 7.67 -5.47 -2.77
N ARG A 45 8.73 -6.24 -2.43
CA ARG A 45 8.77 -7.68 -2.71
C ARG A 45 7.63 -8.42 -2.02
N THR A 46 7.28 -8.05 -0.78
CA THR A 46 6.13 -8.60 -0.07
C THR A 46 4.82 -8.28 -0.80
N ILE A 47 4.62 -7.01 -1.20
CA ILE A 47 3.44 -6.57 -1.96
C ILE A 47 3.29 -7.40 -3.23
N VAL A 48 4.33 -7.49 -4.06
CA VAL A 48 4.26 -8.22 -5.34
C VAL A 48 4.01 -9.72 -5.15
N ARG A 49 4.58 -10.34 -4.11
CA ARG A 49 4.47 -11.78 -3.88
C ARG A 49 3.10 -12.18 -3.29
N GLU A 50 2.55 -11.35 -2.43
CA GLU A 50 1.40 -11.73 -1.60
C GLU A 50 0.08 -11.11 -2.08
N THR A 51 0.13 -10.17 -3.02
CA THR A 51 -1.09 -9.64 -3.66
C THR A 51 -1.76 -10.74 -4.47
N THR A 52 -2.98 -11.10 -4.08
CA THR A 52 -3.87 -12.00 -4.83
C THR A 52 -4.93 -11.23 -5.61
N GLU A 53 -5.28 -10.03 -5.16
CA GLU A 53 -6.24 -9.12 -5.80
C GLU A 53 -5.78 -7.67 -5.66
N ALA A 54 -5.74 -6.92 -6.76
CA ALA A 54 -5.36 -5.51 -6.77
C ALA A 54 -6.58 -4.62 -7.01
N VAL A 55 -6.86 -3.73 -6.06
CA VAL A 55 -7.92 -2.72 -6.15
C VAL A 55 -7.27 -1.38 -6.46
N LYS A 56 -7.49 -0.86 -7.66
CA LYS A 56 -6.99 0.45 -8.08
C LYS A 56 -8.07 1.50 -7.93
N VAL A 57 -7.73 2.62 -7.30
CA VAL A 57 -8.63 3.75 -7.13
C VAL A 57 -8.01 5.03 -7.66
N ASN A 58 -8.83 5.91 -8.20
CA ASN A 58 -8.37 7.14 -8.86
C ASN A 58 -8.40 8.36 -7.94
N ILE A 59 -8.81 8.19 -6.68
CA ILE A 59 -8.87 9.24 -5.67
C ILE A 59 -8.05 8.85 -4.43
N PRO A 60 -7.45 9.81 -3.71
CA PRO A 60 -6.71 9.51 -2.48
C PRO A 60 -7.64 8.97 -1.40
N VAL A 61 -7.49 7.70 -1.06
CA VAL A 61 -8.16 7.05 0.08
C VAL A 61 -7.12 6.59 1.09
N PHE A 62 -7.55 6.26 2.32
CA PHE A 62 -6.70 5.69 3.37
C PHE A 62 -5.38 6.48 3.61
N GLN A 63 -5.48 7.82 3.69
CA GLN A 63 -4.31 8.70 3.78
C GLN A 63 -3.52 8.53 5.09
N ASP A 64 -4.19 8.24 6.21
CA ASP A 64 -3.57 8.12 7.54
C ASP A 64 -3.42 6.67 8.03
N VAL A 65 -3.50 5.71 7.10
CA VAL A 65 -3.40 4.28 7.39
C VAL A 65 -2.00 3.86 7.85
N LYS A 66 -1.95 2.93 8.81
CA LYS A 66 -0.72 2.34 9.36
C LYS A 66 -0.82 0.82 9.39
N VAL A 67 0.33 0.17 9.48
CA VAL A 67 0.41 -1.28 9.70
C VAL A 67 -0.33 -1.64 10.97
N GLY A 68 -1.20 -2.66 10.89
CA GLY A 68 -2.05 -3.13 11.98
C GLY A 68 -3.47 -2.54 11.99
N ASP A 69 -3.75 -1.49 11.22
CA ASP A 69 -5.09 -0.91 11.14
C ASP A 69 -6.09 -1.87 10.48
N ASP A 70 -7.33 -1.83 10.94
CA ASP A 70 -8.44 -2.58 10.34
C ASP A 70 -9.10 -1.79 9.20
N ILE A 71 -9.18 -2.40 8.02
CA ILE A 71 -9.85 -1.83 6.84
C ILE A 71 -11.09 -2.64 6.48
N LYS A 72 -12.17 -1.90 6.18
CA LYS A 72 -13.34 -2.39 5.44
C LYS A 72 -13.29 -1.84 4.03
N LEU A 73 -13.05 -2.73 3.07
CA LEU A 73 -13.25 -2.53 1.65
C LEU A 73 -14.55 -3.20 1.23
#